data_AF-A0A932PSH8-F1
#
_entry.id   AF-A0A932PSH8-F1
#
_cell.length_a   1.000
_cell.length_b   1.000
_cell.length_c   1.000
_cell.angle_alpha   90.00
_cell.angle_beta   90.00
_cell.angle_gamma   90.00
#
_symmetry.space_group_name_H-M   'P 1'
#
loop_
_entity.id
_entity.type
_entity.pdbx_description
1 polymer ?
#
loop_
_entity_poly.entity_id
_entity_poly.type
_entity_poly.pdbx_seq_one_letter_code
_entity_poly.pdbx_strand_id
1 'polypeptide(L)'
;PGVSIDDLANLDRFATYVKLLIDGTPSKPFSMRGIKSATVKDRERAEAIRQLSRLKYGKDRAVIEGEMLERTAKIAVPTGSNEPLVKV
;
A
#
# COMPACT_ATOMS: atom_id res chain seq x y z
N PRO A 1 -6.47 -4.26 -32.20
CA PRO A 1 -5.51 -3.40 -31.46
C PRO A 1 -5.19 -4.02 -30.09
N GLY A 2 -4.07 -4.75 -30.01
CA GLY A 2 -3.60 -5.43 -28.81
C GLY A 2 -2.14 -5.08 -28.56
N VAL A 3 -1.76 -5.03 -27.29
CA VAL A 3 -0.36 -4.91 -26.87
C VAL A 3 0.27 -6.29 -27.02
N SER A 4 1.37 -6.38 -27.77
CA SER A 4 2.13 -7.62 -27.95
C SER A 4 3.24 -7.74 -26.90
N ILE A 5 3.83 -8.94 -26.77
CA ILE A 5 4.94 -9.17 -25.83
C ILE A 5 6.17 -8.35 -26.25
N ASP A 6 6.37 -8.17 -27.55
CA ASP A 6 7.48 -7.38 -28.11
C ASP A 6 7.33 -5.89 -27.76
N ASP A 7 6.10 -5.37 -27.68
CA ASP A 7 5.83 -3.99 -27.23
C ASP A 7 6.21 -3.78 -25.76
N LEU A 8 6.20 -4.85 -24.94
CA LEU A 8 6.57 -4.82 -23.53
C LEU A 8 8.07 -5.02 -23.30
N ALA A 9 8.76 -5.68 -24.22
CA ALA A 9 10.20 -5.97 -24.11
C ALA A 9 11.08 -4.72 -24.28
N ASN A 10 10.62 -3.73 -25.05
CA ASN A 10 11.39 -2.54 -25.43
C ASN A 10 10.80 -1.22 -24.88
N LEU A 11 10.32 -1.19 -23.63
CA LEU A 11 9.89 0.07 -23.02
C LEU A 11 11.07 0.99 -22.70
N ASP A 12 10.96 2.23 -23.16
CA ASP A 12 11.84 3.32 -22.72
C ASP A 12 11.67 3.59 -21.21
N ARG A 13 12.70 4.18 -20.59
CA ARG A 13 12.71 4.48 -19.16
C ARG A 13 11.54 5.41 -18.80
N PHE A 14 10.77 5.01 -17.79
CA PHE A 14 9.55 5.70 -17.35
C PHE A 14 8.38 5.69 -18.34
N ALA A 15 8.45 4.93 -19.43
CA ALA A 15 7.25 4.58 -20.18
C ALA A 15 6.48 3.47 -19.43
N THR A 16 5.15 3.55 -19.46
CA THR A 16 4.26 2.54 -18.87
C THR A 16 3.08 2.31 -19.79
N TYR A 17 2.74 1.04 -20.07
CA TYR A 17 1.49 0.67 -20.72
C TYR A 17 0.46 0.25 -19.69
N VAL A 18 -0.75 0.81 -19.77
CA VAL A 18 -1.81 0.52 -18.81
C VAL A 18 -3.13 0.24 -19.51
N LYS A 19 -3.83 -0.79 -19.03
CA LYS A 19 -5.23 -1.05 -19.35
C LYS A 19 -6.05 -0.79 -18.08
N LEU A 20 -6.73 0.35 -18.04
CA LEU A 20 -7.54 0.75 -16.90
C LEU A 20 -9.01 0.41 -17.11
N LEU A 21 -9.71 0.16 -16.02
CA LEU A 21 -11.17 0.19 -16.00
C LEU A 21 -11.60 1.64 -15.75
N ILE A 22 -12.43 2.19 -16.63
CA ILE A 22 -13.06 3.50 -16.44
C ILE A 22 -14.54 3.20 -16.23
N ASP A 23 -15.09 3.58 -15.07
CA ASP A 23 -16.47 3.29 -14.66
C ASP A 23 -16.83 1.79 -14.78
N GLY A 24 -15.91 0.93 -14.38
CA GLY A 24 -16.07 -0.53 -14.45
C GLY A 24 -15.97 -1.13 -15.87
N THR A 25 -15.82 -0.29 -16.90
CA THR A 25 -15.68 -0.74 -18.29
C THR A 25 -14.21 -0.78 -18.71
N PRO A 26 -13.72 -1.87 -19.34
CA PRO A 26 -12.35 -1.93 -19.81
C PRO A 26 -12.09 -0.90 -20.90
N SER A 27 -11.13 0.00 -20.66
CA SER A 27 -10.69 0.98 -21.64
C SER A 27 -9.69 0.39 -22.65
N LYS A 28 -9.51 1.08 -23.77
CA LYS A 28 -8.46 0.77 -24.74
C LYS A 28 -7.09 1.01 -24.08
N PRO A 29 -6.13 0.06 -24.17
CA PRO A 29 -4.80 0.26 -23.63
C PRO A 29 -4.13 1.51 -24.22
N PHE A 30 -3.43 2.26 -23.38
CA PHE A 30 -2.66 3.44 -23.78
C PHE A 30 -1.31 3.50 -23.07
N SER A 31 -0.37 4.21 -23.67
CA SER A 31 0.94 4.49 -23.10
C SER A 31 0.91 5.78 -22.29
N MET A 32 1.55 5.80 -21.13
CA MET A 32 1.79 6.99 -20.34
C MET A 32 3.27 7.12 -20.01
N ARG A 33 3.73 8.35 -19.76
CA ARG A 33 5.08 8.62 -19.26
C ARG A 33 5.01 9.02 -17.80
N GLY A 34 5.69 8.25 -16.94
CA GLY A 34 5.88 8.60 -15.55
C GLY A 34 6.70 9.87 -15.42
N ILE A 35 6.26 10.77 -14.56
CA ILE A 35 7.01 11.98 -14.23
C ILE A 35 8.16 11.57 -13.30
N LYS A 36 9.39 11.91 -13.68
CA LYS A 36 10.53 11.75 -12.78
C LYS A 36 10.37 12.73 -11.62
N SER A 37 10.42 12.23 -10.39
CA SER A 37 10.51 13.11 -9.22
C SER A 37 11.73 14.03 -9.40
N ALA A 38 11.49 15.34 -9.39
CA ALA A 38 12.54 16.35 -9.47
C ALA A 38 13.42 16.38 -8.21
N THR A 39 12.98 15.71 -7.15
CA THR A 39 13.68 15.66 -5.87
C THR A 39 14.92 14.78 -5.98
N VAL A 40 16.09 15.40 -5.84
CA VAL A 40 17.34 14.68 -5.64
C VAL A 40 17.22 13.88 -4.34
N LYS A 41 17.54 12.59 -4.39
CA LYS A 41 17.54 11.74 -3.19
C LYS A 41 18.68 12.19 -2.27
N ASP A 42 18.33 12.96 -1.25
CA ASP A 42 19.24 13.36 -0.19
C ASP A 42 19.21 12.31 0.93
N ARG A 43 20.28 11.50 0.99
CA ARG A 43 20.39 10.40 1.96
C ARG A 43 20.58 10.92 3.38
N GLU A 44 21.32 12.00 3.56
CA GLU A 44 21.62 12.58 4.86
C GLU A 44 20.34 13.13 5.50
N ARG A 45 19.52 13.87 4.71
CA ARG A 45 18.21 14.34 5.18
C ARG A 45 17.27 13.18 5.52
N ALA A 46 17.26 12.12 4.71
CA ALA A 46 16.41 10.96 4.97
C ALA A 46 16.80 10.24 6.27
N GLU A 47 18.09 10.12 6.55
CA GLU A 47 18.60 9.54 7.80
C GLU A 47 18.28 10.43 9.01
N ALA A 48 18.48 11.74 8.90
CA ALA A 48 18.13 12.71 9.95
C ALA A 48 16.62 12.66 10.28
N ILE A 49 15.74 12.59 9.27
CA ILE A 49 14.29 12.46 9.48
C ILE A 49 13.94 11.16 10.22
N ARG A 50 14.58 10.04 9.85
CA ARG A 50 14.36 8.76 10.55
C ARG A 50 14.81 8.81 12.00
N GLN A 51 15.98 9.39 12.26
CA GLN A 51 16.50 9.55 13.62
C GLN A 51 15.59 10.44 14.46
N LEU A 52 15.16 11.59 13.94
CA LEU A 52 14.23 12.49 14.62
C LEU A 52 12.89 11.81 14.91
N SER A 53 12.34 11.09 13.93
CA SER A 53 11.09 10.33 14.12
C SER A 53 11.24 9.29 15.23
N ARG A 54 12.36 8.56 15.26
CA ARG A 54 12.64 7.58 16.31
C ARG A 54 12.83 8.23 17.68
N LEU A 55 13.41 9.42 17.77
CA LEU A 55 13.55 10.14 19.04
C LEU A 55 12.20 10.69 19.53
N LYS A 56 11.37 11.20 18.62
CA LYS A 56 10.09 11.84 18.96
C LYS A 56 8.97 10.84 19.23
N TYR A 57 8.95 9.73 18.49
CA TYR A 57 7.85 8.76 18.50
C TYR A 57 8.29 7.34 18.88
N GLY A 58 9.59 7.10 19.01
CA GLY A 58 10.07 5.82 19.52
C GLY A 58 9.70 5.67 20.99
N LYS A 59 8.79 4.75 21.26
CA LYS A 59 8.47 4.29 22.61
C LYS A 59 9.16 2.94 22.85
N ASP A 60 9.34 2.60 24.12
CA ASP A 60 9.79 1.26 24.50
C ASP A 60 8.79 0.21 23.99
N ARG A 61 9.32 -0.92 23.53
CA ARG A 61 8.54 -2.03 23.00
C ARG A 61 7.53 -2.56 24.03
N ALA A 62 7.92 -2.66 25.30
CA ALA A 62 7.04 -3.17 26.37
C ALA A 62 5.82 -2.25 26.57
N VAL A 63 6.00 -0.93 26.45
CA VAL A 63 4.91 0.05 26.56
C VAL A 63 3.96 -0.06 25.37
N ILE A 64 4.48 -0.20 24.15
CA ILE A 64 3.65 -0.39 22.95
C ILE A 64 2.87 -1.70 23.01
N GLU A 65 3.49 -2.79 23.45
CA GLU A 65 2.84 -4.10 23.55
C GLU A 65 1.71 -4.09 24.59
N GLY A 66 1.89 -3.41 25.73
CA GLY A 66 0.82 -3.16 26.69
C GLY A 66 -0.32 -2.31 26.12
N GLU A 67 -0.01 -1.16 25.50
CA GLU A 67 -1.00 -0.29 24.84
C GLU A 67 -1.77 -1.05 23.73
N MET A 68 -1.10 -1.93 22.98
CA MET A 68 -1.70 -2.76 21.93
C MET A 68 -2.67 -3.78 22.52
N LEU A 69 -2.27 -4.51 23.56
CA LEU A 69 -3.13 -5.51 24.20
C LEU A 69 -4.42 -4.87 24.74
N GLU A 70 -4.31 -3.72 25.39
CA GLU A 70 -5.45 -2.95 25.87
C GLU A 70 -6.37 -2.45 24.75
N ARG A 71 -5.79 -2.02 23.61
CA ARG A 71 -6.58 -1.57 22.44
C ARG A 71 -7.28 -2.73 21.74
N THR A 72 -6.58 -3.84 21.52
CA THR A 72 -7.15 -5.02 20.87
C THR A 72 -8.26 -5.65 21.72
N ALA A 73 -8.12 -5.66 23.05
CA ALA A 73 -9.18 -6.10 23.96
C ALA A 73 -10.45 -5.24 23.84
N LYS A 74 -10.32 -3.93 23.60
CA LYS A 74 -11.46 -3.02 23.37
C LYS A 74 -12.10 -3.16 21.99
N ILE A 75 -11.38 -3.76 21.03
CA ILE A 75 -11.84 -4.01 19.65
C ILE A 75 -12.35 -5.46 19.50
N ALA A 76 -12.40 -6.26 20.58
CA ALA A 76 -13.06 -7.56 20.58
C ALA A 76 -14.56 -7.37 20.31
N VAL A 77 -14.91 -7.46 19.03
CA VAL A 77 -16.26 -7.56 18.49
C VAL A 77 -17.00 -8.66 19.27
N PRO A 78 -18.24 -8.41 19.76
CA PRO A 78 -19.05 -9.47 20.36
C PRO A 78 -19.25 -10.57 19.31
N THR A 79 -18.63 -11.73 19.56
CA THR A 79 -18.84 -12.95 18.78
C THR A 79 -20.34 -13.24 18.81
N GLY A 80 -21.01 -12.95 17.69
CA GLY A 80 -22.39 -13.33 17.47
C GLY A 80 -22.53 -14.83 17.68
N SER A 81 -23.44 -15.17 18.58
CA SER A 81 -24.05 -16.49 18.71
C SER A 81 -24.63 -16.90 17.36
N ASN A 82 -23.91 -17.68 16.58
CA ASN A 82 -24.53 -18.51 15.56
C ASN A 82 -24.97 -19.81 16.25
N GLU A 83 -26.22 -19.80 16.69
CA GLU A 83 -26.97 -21.01 17.03
C GLU A 83 -26.90 -22.01 15.85
N PRO A 84 -26.78 -23.32 16.12
CA PRO A 84 -26.59 -24.32 15.08
C PRO A 84 -27.83 -24.37 14.17
N LEU A 85 -27.58 -24.31 12.86
CA LEU A 85 -28.56 -24.56 11.80
C LEU A 85 -29.39 -25.81 12.12
N VAL A 86 -30.69 -25.60 12.34
CA VAL A 86 -31.71 -26.63 12.45
C VAL A 86 -31.63 -27.52 11.21
N LYS A 87 -31.29 -28.79 11.40
CA LYS A 87 -31.58 -29.85 10.42
C LYS A 87 -33.08 -30.15 10.52
N VAL A 88 -33.83 -29.81 9.49
CA VAL A 88 -35.12 -30.44 9.16
C VAL A 88 -34.96 -31.12 7.81
#